data_AF-A0A6C0UIK0-F1
#
_entry.id   AF-A0A6C0UIK0-F1
#
_cell.length_a   1.000
_cell.length_b   1.000
_cell.length_c   1.000
_cell.angle_alpha   90.00
_cell.angle_beta   90.00
_cell.angle_gamma   90.00
#
_symmetry.space_group_name_H-M   'P 1'
#
loop_
_entity.id
_entity.type
_entity.pdbx_description
1 polymer ?
#
loop_
_entity_poly.entity_id
_entity_poly.type
_entity_poly.pdbx_seq_one_letter_code
_entity_poly.pdbx_strand_id
1 'polypeptide(L)'
;MTSYEDRIDFREDIQDLYDNNTEDELQEKLGERTGEDPEELTSVTPNTDALFKHILPGEDPLEYVTQRRENAAEWTDLRKRGTALLMLLNLQIGRPKYERIGQIRKPDRADFLMAAIAHDEGYELSSDAYMPTTLPIGAEQYWEDPPSRTTLPERHLDTIAPVDERFDSALADWLRENPEVRDADYGVYVLDCTPPTGPDEPESIQMLRRDVQATLEFGADIEGSIKKAGAALNKNCRTYYVGMAADPADRVGAHIAGAHKSVTDMTNLFSPAALCELHPCETDDDAEELEGKRADEINTMESAFAHSDQLSVDALEHL
;
A
#
# COMPACT_ATOMS: atom_id res chain seq x y z
N MET A 1 -23.21 -12.74 13.97
CA MET A 1 -22.61 -11.57 14.62
C MET A 1 -21.92 -12.08 15.86
N THR A 2 -20.66 -12.48 15.72
CA THR A 2 -19.73 -12.62 16.85
C THR A 2 -19.58 -11.23 17.45
N SER A 3 -19.62 -11.12 18.78
CA SER A 3 -19.37 -9.82 19.41
C SER A 3 -17.91 -9.44 19.16
N TYR A 4 -17.61 -8.16 19.01
CA TYR A 4 -16.22 -7.69 18.78
C TYR A 4 -15.27 -8.08 19.93
N GLU A 5 -15.82 -8.33 21.12
CA GLU A 5 -15.11 -8.78 22.32
C GLU A 5 -14.53 -10.21 22.18
N ASP A 6 -14.95 -10.97 21.16
CA ASP A 6 -14.50 -12.35 20.94
C ASP A 6 -13.39 -12.48 19.87
N ARG A 7 -12.91 -11.36 19.30
CA ARG A 7 -11.82 -11.42 18.32
C ARG A 7 -10.49 -11.68 19.02
N ILE A 8 -9.67 -12.54 18.42
CA ILE A 8 -8.32 -12.81 18.89
C ILE A 8 -7.44 -11.61 18.50
N ASP A 9 -6.59 -11.19 19.43
CA ASP A 9 -5.72 -10.02 19.28
C ASP A 9 -4.27 -10.43 19.46
N PHE A 10 -3.48 -10.31 18.40
CA PHE A 10 -2.06 -10.65 18.40
C PHE A 10 -1.14 -9.42 18.53
N ARG A 11 -1.69 -8.21 18.70
CA ARG A 11 -0.88 -6.98 18.63
C ARG A 11 0.17 -6.89 19.73
N GLU A 12 -0.19 -7.27 20.95
CA GLU A 12 0.77 -7.31 22.07
C GLU A 12 1.86 -8.36 21.83
N ASP A 13 1.48 -9.56 21.41
CA ASP A 13 2.44 -10.63 21.12
C ASP A 13 3.39 -10.27 19.97
N ILE A 14 2.88 -9.66 18.89
CA ILE A 14 3.69 -9.19 17.77
C ILE A 14 4.64 -8.07 18.21
N GLN A 15 4.16 -7.13 19.01
CA GLN A 15 4.98 -6.04 19.55
C GLN A 15 6.08 -6.60 20.47
N ASP A 16 5.75 -7.58 21.32
CA ASP A 16 6.71 -8.26 22.18
C ASP A 16 7.76 -9.03 21.38
N LEU A 17 7.37 -9.71 20.30
CA LEU A 17 8.31 -10.34 19.37
C LEU A 17 9.23 -9.30 18.73
N TYR A 18 8.67 -8.17 18.28
CA TYR A 18 9.44 -7.09 17.66
C TYR A 18 10.41 -6.44 18.65
N ASP A 19 9.99 -6.08 19.86
CA ASP A 19 10.81 -5.32 20.81
C ASP A 19 11.91 -6.19 21.46
N ASN A 20 11.61 -7.45 21.73
CA ASN A 20 12.50 -8.32 22.53
C ASN A 20 13.43 -9.21 21.69
N ASN A 21 13.42 -9.08 20.36
CA ASN A 21 14.27 -9.88 19.47
C ASN A 21 14.95 -8.99 18.44
N THR A 22 16.14 -9.38 18.02
CA THR A 22 16.82 -8.88 16.81
C THR A 22 16.23 -9.51 15.56
N GLU A 23 16.59 -8.98 14.38
CA GLU A 23 16.15 -9.55 13.11
C GLU A 23 16.62 -11.01 12.94
N ASP A 24 17.88 -11.29 13.29
CA ASP A 24 18.47 -12.62 13.21
C ASP A 24 17.80 -13.61 14.18
N GLU A 25 17.48 -13.18 15.40
CA GLU A 25 16.75 -14.02 16.38
C GLU A 25 15.33 -14.36 15.91
N LEU A 26 14.64 -13.42 15.26
CA LEU A 26 13.32 -13.70 14.67
C LEU A 26 13.42 -14.71 13.51
N GLN A 27 14.47 -14.58 12.68
CA GLN A 27 14.74 -15.49 11.57
C GLN A 27 15.10 -16.90 12.08
N GLU A 28 15.94 -17.00 13.12
CA GLU A 28 16.31 -18.26 13.76
C GLU A 28 15.08 -18.97 14.33
N LYS A 29 14.27 -18.27 15.12
CA LYS A 29 13.03 -18.80 15.70
C LYS A 29 12.02 -19.23 14.64
N LEU A 30 11.92 -18.48 13.53
CA LEU A 30 11.06 -18.87 12.42
C LEU A 30 11.56 -20.16 11.77
N GLY A 31 12.87 -20.26 11.47
CA GLY A 31 13.48 -21.46 10.89
C GLY A 31 13.32 -22.70 11.77
N GLU A 32 13.53 -22.56 13.09
CA GLU A 32 13.30 -23.64 14.06
C GLU A 32 11.85 -24.17 14.00
N ARG A 33 10.87 -23.28 13.86
CA ARG A 33 9.44 -23.66 13.81
C ARG A 33 9.03 -24.27 12.49
N THR A 34 9.45 -23.66 11.38
CA THR A 34 9.09 -24.16 10.03
C THR A 34 9.96 -25.33 9.59
N GLY A 35 11.03 -25.65 10.33
CA GLY A 35 12.01 -26.68 9.98
C GLY A 35 12.89 -26.30 8.79
N GLU A 36 13.08 -25.00 8.55
CA GLU A 36 13.89 -24.46 7.47
C GLU A 36 15.20 -23.89 8.02
N ASP A 37 16.24 -23.84 7.19
CA ASP A 37 17.52 -23.21 7.58
C ASP A 37 17.31 -21.69 7.70
N PRO A 38 17.57 -21.07 8.88
CA PRO A 38 17.47 -19.63 9.03
C PRO A 38 18.24 -18.85 7.98
N GLU A 39 19.43 -19.32 7.55
CA GLU A 39 20.25 -18.63 6.53
C GLU A 39 19.56 -18.54 5.16
N GLU A 40 18.58 -19.40 4.88
CA GLU A 40 17.78 -19.37 3.65
C GLU A 40 16.59 -18.41 3.75
N LEU A 41 16.12 -18.05 4.95
CA LEU A 41 14.95 -17.21 5.21
C LEU A 41 15.21 -15.69 5.08
N THR A 42 15.96 -15.30 4.07
CA THR A 42 16.42 -13.90 3.88
C THR A 42 15.58 -13.07 2.92
N SER A 43 14.67 -13.69 2.16
CA SER A 43 13.87 -13.00 1.15
C SER A 43 12.43 -13.52 1.08
N VAL A 44 11.58 -12.81 0.33
CA VAL A 44 10.14 -13.10 0.23
C VAL A 44 9.88 -14.54 -0.19
N THR A 45 10.62 -15.07 -1.17
CA THR A 45 10.38 -16.41 -1.71
C THR A 45 10.57 -17.52 -0.68
N PRO A 46 11.75 -17.68 -0.03
CA PRO A 46 11.94 -18.70 1.01
C PRO A 46 10.97 -18.56 2.18
N ASN A 47 10.69 -17.34 2.65
CA ASN A 47 9.72 -17.13 3.75
C ASN A 47 8.29 -17.52 3.35
N THR A 48 7.89 -17.22 2.11
CA THR A 48 6.58 -17.63 1.59
C THR A 48 6.49 -19.15 1.53
N ASP A 49 7.51 -19.82 0.97
CA ASP A 49 7.54 -21.28 0.83
C ASP A 49 7.53 -21.97 2.20
N ALA A 50 8.33 -21.49 3.15
CA ALA A 50 8.39 -22.01 4.52
C ALA A 50 7.04 -21.92 5.24
N LEU A 51 6.39 -20.74 5.22
CA LEU A 51 5.12 -20.54 5.89
C LEU A 51 3.97 -21.29 5.22
N PHE A 52 3.93 -21.37 3.88
CA PHE A 52 2.93 -22.18 3.20
C PHE A 52 3.11 -23.66 3.53
N LYS A 53 4.34 -24.18 3.47
CA LYS A 53 4.63 -25.57 3.85
C LYS A 53 4.24 -25.87 5.29
N HIS A 54 4.40 -24.91 6.21
CA HIS A 54 4.06 -25.08 7.62
C HIS A 54 2.55 -24.98 7.88
N ILE A 55 1.91 -23.90 7.42
CA ILE A 55 0.53 -23.54 7.78
C ILE A 55 -0.50 -24.13 6.81
N LEU A 56 -0.16 -24.21 5.52
CA LEU A 56 -1.03 -24.70 4.43
C LEU A 56 -0.29 -25.66 3.47
N PRO A 57 0.23 -26.81 3.95
CA PRO A 57 1.14 -27.70 3.19
C PRO A 57 0.59 -28.25 1.86
N GLY A 58 -0.71 -28.13 1.61
CA GLY A 58 -1.36 -28.58 0.38
C GLY A 58 -1.55 -27.51 -0.70
N GLU A 59 -1.20 -26.25 -0.41
CA GLU A 59 -1.41 -25.12 -1.30
C GLU A 59 -0.08 -24.66 -1.91
N ASP A 60 -0.04 -24.49 -3.23
CA ASP A 60 1.05 -23.79 -3.90
C ASP A 60 0.80 -22.27 -3.84
N PRO A 61 1.75 -21.44 -3.37
CA PRO A 61 1.52 -20.01 -3.20
C PRO A 61 1.22 -19.26 -4.51
N LEU A 62 1.72 -19.72 -5.67
CA LEU A 62 1.44 -19.09 -6.96
C LEU A 62 0.02 -19.42 -7.44
N GLU A 63 -0.38 -20.68 -7.33
CA GLU A 63 -1.74 -21.13 -7.65
C GLU A 63 -2.76 -20.50 -6.69
N TYR A 64 -2.42 -20.43 -5.40
CA TYR A 64 -3.25 -19.85 -4.34
C TYR A 64 -3.72 -18.44 -4.69
N VAL A 65 -2.82 -17.61 -5.21
CA VAL A 65 -3.13 -16.23 -5.64
C VAL A 65 -3.86 -16.24 -6.98
N THR A 66 -3.43 -17.05 -7.94
CA THR A 66 -4.02 -17.12 -9.28
C THR A 66 -5.51 -17.48 -9.24
N GLN A 67 -5.91 -18.36 -8.31
CA GLN A 67 -7.31 -18.75 -8.13
C GLN A 67 -8.19 -17.66 -7.49
N ARG A 68 -7.57 -16.66 -6.82
CA ARG A 68 -8.28 -15.67 -5.99
C ARG A 68 -8.19 -14.24 -6.53
N ARG A 69 -7.38 -13.99 -7.56
CA ARG A 69 -7.15 -12.66 -8.16
C ARG A 69 -7.26 -12.72 -9.67
N GLU A 70 -8.22 -12.00 -10.24
CA GLU A 70 -8.61 -12.08 -11.66
C GLU A 70 -7.47 -11.84 -12.66
N ASN A 71 -6.45 -11.02 -12.30
CA ASN A 71 -5.33 -10.67 -13.17
C ASN A 71 -3.97 -11.21 -12.70
N ALA A 72 -3.96 -12.13 -11.72
CA ALA A 72 -2.70 -12.62 -11.17
C ALA A 72 -1.90 -13.48 -12.16
N ALA A 73 -2.49 -13.96 -13.25
CA ALA A 73 -1.78 -14.72 -14.27
C ALA A 73 -0.57 -13.96 -14.85
N GLU A 74 -0.73 -12.65 -15.07
CA GLU A 74 0.26 -11.78 -15.73
C GLU A 74 1.31 -11.20 -14.75
N TRP A 75 1.16 -11.45 -13.44
CA TRP A 75 2.09 -10.94 -12.44
C TRP A 75 3.41 -11.71 -12.44
N THR A 76 4.48 -11.06 -11.98
CA THR A 76 5.76 -11.73 -11.69
C THR A 76 5.60 -12.69 -10.52
N ASP A 77 6.38 -13.77 -10.49
CA ASP A 77 6.34 -14.76 -9.40
C ASP A 77 6.62 -14.12 -8.03
N LEU A 78 7.56 -13.18 -7.96
CA LEU A 78 7.86 -12.45 -6.72
C LEU A 78 6.62 -11.70 -6.20
N ARG A 79 5.87 -11.02 -7.08
CA ARG A 79 4.63 -10.34 -6.71
C ARG A 79 3.55 -11.32 -6.26
N LYS A 80 3.40 -12.45 -6.95
CA LYS A 80 2.46 -13.51 -6.54
C LYS A 80 2.82 -14.04 -5.15
N ARG A 81 4.09 -14.35 -4.89
CA ARG A 81 4.55 -14.85 -3.58
C ARG A 81 4.33 -13.86 -2.44
N GLY A 82 4.72 -12.60 -2.62
CA GLY A 82 4.44 -11.56 -1.61
C GLY A 82 2.94 -11.37 -1.35
N THR A 83 2.11 -11.46 -2.40
CA THR A 83 0.65 -11.42 -2.24
C THR A 83 0.10 -12.66 -1.53
N ALA A 84 0.62 -13.85 -1.85
CA ALA A 84 0.23 -15.10 -1.22
C ALA A 84 0.52 -15.08 0.28
N LEU A 85 1.73 -14.62 0.64
CA LEU A 85 2.17 -14.45 2.01
C LEU A 85 1.28 -13.46 2.76
N LEU A 86 0.98 -12.29 2.17
CA LEU A 86 0.07 -11.32 2.79
C LEU A 86 -1.33 -11.91 3.03
N MET A 87 -1.86 -12.67 2.07
CA MET A 87 -3.17 -13.33 2.22
C MET A 87 -3.15 -14.38 3.34
N LEU A 88 -2.06 -15.15 3.45
CA LEU A 88 -1.88 -16.12 4.54
C LEU A 88 -1.83 -15.42 5.91
N LEU A 89 -1.05 -14.34 6.04
CA LEU A 89 -0.95 -13.57 7.29
C LEU A 89 -2.27 -12.87 7.64
N ASN A 90 -3.01 -12.37 6.64
CA ASN A 90 -4.34 -11.81 6.86
C ASN A 90 -5.30 -12.87 7.45
N LEU A 91 -5.25 -14.10 6.94
CA LEU A 91 -6.08 -15.20 7.42
C LEU A 91 -5.66 -15.75 8.78
N GLN A 92 -4.36 -15.73 9.11
CA GLN A 92 -3.84 -16.36 10.33
C GLN A 92 -3.74 -15.40 11.52
N ILE A 93 -3.44 -14.13 11.27
CA ILE A 93 -3.18 -13.14 12.35
C ILE A 93 -3.86 -11.79 12.11
N GLY A 94 -4.65 -11.62 11.05
CA GLY A 94 -5.34 -10.36 10.77
C GLY A 94 -4.47 -9.26 10.16
N ARG A 95 -3.31 -9.59 9.57
CA ARG A 95 -2.47 -8.59 8.88
C ARG A 95 -3.25 -7.86 7.77
N PRO A 96 -3.28 -6.51 7.69
CA PRO A 96 -4.11 -5.81 6.72
C PRO A 96 -3.74 -5.99 5.25
N LYS A 97 -4.78 -6.09 4.40
CA LYS A 97 -4.64 -6.31 2.95
C LYS A 97 -4.06 -5.13 2.17
N TYR A 98 -4.01 -3.93 2.75
CA TYR A 98 -3.43 -2.75 2.11
C TYR A 98 -1.92 -2.64 2.30
N GLU A 99 -1.33 -3.43 3.21
CA GLU A 99 0.11 -3.51 3.34
C GLU A 99 0.74 -4.34 2.23
N ARG A 100 2.06 -4.26 2.10
CA ARG A 100 2.83 -5.01 1.10
C ARG A 100 4.07 -5.62 1.72
N ILE A 101 4.43 -6.78 1.19
CA ILE A 101 5.65 -7.51 1.54
C ILE A 101 6.53 -7.54 0.28
N GLY A 102 7.23 -6.43 0.04
CA GLY A 102 8.18 -6.30 -1.07
C GLY A 102 9.63 -6.58 -0.65
N GLN A 103 10.00 -6.09 0.52
CA GLN A 103 11.25 -6.39 1.22
C GLN A 103 10.90 -6.85 2.63
N ILE A 104 11.60 -7.86 3.14
CA ILE A 104 11.39 -8.34 4.50
C ILE A 104 12.12 -7.41 5.44
N ARG A 105 11.37 -6.81 6.35
CA ARG A 105 11.91 -6.01 7.46
C ARG A 105 11.65 -6.74 8.77
N LYS A 106 12.31 -6.29 9.84
CA LYS A 106 12.11 -6.84 11.19
C LYS A 106 10.62 -6.97 11.62
N PRO A 107 9.73 -5.99 11.37
CA PRO A 107 8.29 -6.16 11.68
C PRO A 107 7.65 -7.31 10.90
N ASP A 108 8.02 -7.50 9.63
CA ASP A 108 7.48 -8.60 8.83
C ASP A 108 7.87 -9.96 9.42
N ARG A 109 9.09 -10.08 9.96
CA ARG A 109 9.52 -11.33 10.61
C ARG A 109 8.78 -11.62 11.91
N ALA A 110 8.42 -10.58 12.67
CA ALA A 110 7.58 -10.74 13.86
C ALA A 110 6.19 -11.28 13.48
N ASP A 111 5.57 -10.74 12.43
CA ASP A 111 4.31 -11.25 11.88
C ASP A 111 4.43 -12.71 11.40
N PHE A 112 5.51 -13.05 10.68
CA PHE A 112 5.73 -14.40 10.16
C PHE A 112 5.84 -15.42 11.30
N LEU A 113 6.63 -15.08 12.32
CA LEU A 113 6.79 -15.90 13.51
C LEU A 113 5.46 -16.03 14.28
N MET A 114 4.70 -14.93 14.41
CA MET A 114 3.40 -14.97 15.06
C MET A 114 2.40 -15.84 14.30
N ALA A 115 2.39 -15.79 12.98
CA ALA A 115 1.53 -16.65 12.18
C ALA A 115 1.86 -18.14 12.35
N ALA A 116 3.15 -18.49 12.42
CA ALA A 116 3.58 -19.86 12.72
C ALA A 116 3.19 -20.29 14.14
N ILE A 117 3.38 -19.41 15.13
CA ILE A 117 2.95 -19.65 16.53
C ILE A 117 1.43 -19.88 16.60
N ALA A 118 0.65 -18.99 15.99
CA ALA A 118 -0.80 -19.08 16.00
C ALA A 118 -1.29 -20.39 15.36
N HIS A 119 -0.64 -20.83 14.28
CA HIS A 119 -0.93 -22.13 13.68
C HIS A 119 -0.60 -23.30 14.63
N ASP A 120 0.59 -23.30 15.23
CA ASP A 120 1.04 -24.35 16.17
C ASP A 120 0.12 -24.48 17.39
N GLU A 121 -0.45 -23.36 17.84
CA GLU A 121 -1.39 -23.28 18.97
C GLU A 121 -2.83 -23.65 18.58
N GLY A 122 -3.10 -23.89 17.30
CA GLY A 122 -4.38 -24.38 16.80
C GLY A 122 -5.42 -23.29 16.52
N TYR A 123 -5.00 -22.03 16.31
CA TYR A 123 -5.92 -20.97 15.91
C TYR A 123 -6.39 -21.14 14.46
N GLU A 124 -7.70 -21.02 14.24
CA GLU A 124 -8.34 -21.26 12.93
C GLU A 124 -8.06 -20.13 11.92
N LEU A 125 -7.80 -20.48 10.67
CA LEU A 125 -7.63 -19.50 9.59
C LEU A 125 -8.96 -18.80 9.26
N SER A 126 -9.11 -17.54 9.65
CA SER A 126 -10.31 -16.74 9.42
C SER A 126 -10.01 -15.24 9.52
N SER A 127 -10.16 -14.49 8.42
CA SER A 127 -9.94 -13.03 8.42
C SER A 127 -10.84 -12.26 9.38
N ASP A 128 -12.02 -12.81 9.70
CA ASP A 128 -13.02 -12.15 10.54
C ASP A 128 -12.84 -12.46 12.03
N ALA A 129 -11.98 -13.42 12.37
CA ALA A 129 -11.70 -13.83 13.74
C ALA A 129 -10.70 -12.93 14.46
N TYR A 130 -9.94 -12.12 13.74
CA TYR A 130 -8.80 -11.38 14.27
C TYR A 130 -9.03 -9.88 14.34
N MET A 131 -8.43 -9.24 15.34
CA MET A 131 -8.19 -7.79 15.33
C MET A 131 -7.07 -7.47 14.34
N PRO A 132 -7.21 -6.44 13.49
CA PRO A 132 -6.13 -6.06 12.58
C PRO A 132 -4.87 -5.67 13.36
N THR A 133 -3.73 -6.17 12.92
CA THR A 133 -2.44 -5.98 13.60
C THR A 133 -1.94 -4.53 13.59
N THR A 134 -2.51 -3.67 12.74
CA THR A 134 -2.12 -2.27 12.58
C THR A 134 -2.85 -1.29 13.49
N LEU A 135 -3.89 -1.74 14.20
CA LEU A 135 -4.62 -0.89 15.14
C LEU A 135 -3.76 -0.61 16.39
N PRO A 136 -3.87 0.56 17.03
CA PRO A 136 -3.15 0.84 18.27
C PRO A 136 -3.42 -0.20 19.36
N ILE A 137 -2.37 -0.64 20.08
CA ILE A 137 -2.52 -1.55 21.22
C ILE A 137 -3.53 -0.98 22.22
N GLY A 138 -4.44 -1.82 22.70
CA GLY A 138 -5.54 -1.41 23.56
C GLY A 138 -6.77 -0.87 22.82
N ALA A 139 -6.78 -0.84 21.49
CA ALA A 139 -8.02 -0.57 20.74
C ALA A 139 -8.98 -1.75 20.92
N GLU A 140 -10.02 -1.56 21.75
CA GLU A 140 -11.04 -2.58 22.05
C GLU A 140 -12.14 -2.67 20.98
N GLN A 141 -12.19 -1.70 20.07
CA GLN A 141 -13.22 -1.58 19.05
C GLN A 141 -12.63 -1.62 17.66
N TYR A 142 -13.26 -2.46 16.82
CA TYR A 142 -13.03 -2.48 15.39
C TYR A 142 -14.27 -1.91 14.71
N TRP A 143 -14.12 -0.78 14.01
CA TRP A 143 -15.22 -0.21 13.24
C TRP A 143 -15.61 -1.15 12.09
N GLU A 144 -16.89 -1.34 11.84
CA GLU A 144 -17.30 -2.17 10.69
C GLU A 144 -16.98 -1.44 9.38
N ASP A 145 -17.36 -0.16 9.32
CA ASP A 145 -17.25 0.70 8.14
C ASP A 145 -16.38 1.93 8.40
N PRO A 146 -15.57 2.36 7.42
CA PRO A 146 -14.94 3.69 7.45
C PRO A 146 -15.99 4.80 7.30
N PRO A 147 -15.63 6.08 7.57
CA PRO A 147 -16.48 7.23 7.26
C PRO A 147 -17.10 7.14 5.85
N SER A 148 -18.38 7.46 5.69
CA SER A 148 -19.02 7.30 4.37
C SER A 148 -18.49 8.30 3.34
N ARG A 149 -18.12 7.81 2.15
CA ARG A 149 -17.87 8.63 0.95
C ARG A 149 -18.91 8.25 -0.10
N THR A 150 -19.83 9.16 -0.39
CA THR A 150 -20.91 8.92 -1.35
C THR A 150 -20.72 9.67 -2.67
N THR A 151 -19.82 10.65 -2.69
CA THR A 151 -19.52 11.47 -3.86
C THR A 151 -18.02 11.72 -3.96
N LEU A 152 -17.46 11.55 -5.16
CA LEU A 152 -16.11 12.01 -5.44
C LEU A 152 -16.04 13.54 -5.31
N PRO A 153 -15.08 14.11 -4.56
CA PRO A 153 -14.87 15.56 -4.49
C PRO A 153 -14.59 16.15 -5.88
N GLU A 154 -14.84 17.45 -6.09
CA GLU A 154 -14.50 18.12 -7.35
C GLU A 154 -12.99 18.05 -7.62
N ARG A 155 -12.59 18.05 -8.89
CA ARG A 155 -11.17 18.04 -9.28
C ARG A 155 -10.59 19.45 -9.12
N HIS A 156 -9.41 19.54 -8.50
CA HIS A 156 -8.65 20.78 -8.41
C HIS A 156 -7.80 21.03 -9.66
N LEU A 157 -7.37 19.94 -10.29
CA LEU A 157 -6.49 19.95 -11.45
C LEU A 157 -7.27 19.46 -12.68
N ASP A 158 -7.04 20.12 -13.81
CA ASP A 158 -7.57 19.68 -15.09
C ASP A 158 -7.00 18.32 -15.48
N THR A 159 -7.72 17.60 -16.33
CA THR A 159 -7.30 16.27 -16.81
C THR A 159 -6.63 16.41 -18.16
N ILE A 160 -5.35 16.04 -18.23
CA ILE A 160 -4.62 15.86 -19.50
C ILE A 160 -5.13 14.60 -20.19
N ALA A 161 -5.09 13.46 -19.49
CA ALA A 161 -5.50 12.18 -20.03
C ALA A 161 -6.17 11.32 -18.94
N PRO A 162 -7.41 10.83 -19.16
CA PRO A 162 -8.00 9.83 -18.28
C PRO A 162 -7.27 8.50 -18.43
N VAL A 163 -7.07 7.77 -17.32
CA VAL A 163 -6.50 6.42 -17.34
C VAL A 163 -7.62 5.44 -17.68
N ASP A 164 -7.93 5.38 -18.98
CA ASP A 164 -8.88 4.43 -19.57
C ASP A 164 -8.31 3.89 -20.90
N GLU A 165 -9.12 3.16 -21.67
CA GLU A 165 -8.72 2.59 -22.97
C GLU A 165 -8.19 3.62 -23.98
N ARG A 166 -8.42 4.92 -23.75
CA ARG A 166 -7.99 6.04 -24.61
C ARG A 166 -6.75 6.73 -24.10
N PHE A 167 -6.18 6.32 -22.96
CA PHE A 167 -5.05 7.00 -22.31
C PHE A 167 -3.92 7.31 -23.30
N ASP A 168 -3.42 6.30 -24.02
CA ASP A 168 -2.32 6.47 -24.98
C ASP A 168 -2.64 7.47 -26.09
N SER A 169 -3.87 7.44 -26.61
CA SER A 169 -4.31 8.36 -27.66
C SER A 169 -4.45 9.80 -27.13
N ALA A 170 -5.02 9.97 -25.94
CA ALA A 170 -5.19 11.28 -25.31
C ALA A 170 -3.84 11.92 -24.97
N LEU A 171 -2.92 11.12 -24.40
CA LEU A 171 -1.56 11.58 -24.08
C LEU A 171 -0.80 11.95 -25.37
N ALA A 172 -0.86 11.13 -26.41
CA ALA A 172 -0.18 11.40 -27.67
C ALA A 172 -0.72 12.67 -28.37
N ASP A 173 -2.03 12.91 -28.28
CA ASP A 173 -2.64 14.13 -28.81
C ASP A 173 -2.21 15.37 -28.02
N TRP A 174 -2.20 15.29 -26.68
CA TRP A 174 -1.75 16.38 -25.83
C TRP A 174 -0.26 16.71 -26.02
N LEU A 175 0.61 15.70 -26.10
CA LEU A 175 2.05 15.89 -26.36
C LEU A 175 2.34 16.48 -27.75
N ARG A 176 1.41 16.31 -28.71
CA ARG A 176 1.52 16.95 -30.02
C ARG A 176 1.24 18.45 -29.96
N GLU A 177 0.35 18.85 -29.07
CA GLU A 177 -0.02 20.25 -28.82
C GLU A 177 0.98 20.97 -27.90
N ASN A 178 1.74 20.22 -27.09
CA ASN A 178 2.72 20.73 -26.11
C ASN A 178 4.13 20.14 -26.39
N PRO A 179 4.77 20.49 -27.52
CA PRO A 179 6.02 19.88 -27.96
C PRO A 179 7.20 20.11 -26.99
N GLU A 180 7.19 21.21 -26.25
CA GLU A 180 8.18 21.50 -25.21
C GLU A 180 8.21 20.47 -24.07
N VAL A 181 7.08 19.80 -23.82
CA VAL A 181 6.99 18.73 -22.82
C VAL A 181 7.47 17.40 -23.38
N ARG A 182 7.13 17.13 -24.65
CA ARG A 182 7.55 15.92 -25.36
C ARG A 182 9.07 15.84 -25.52
N ASP A 183 9.71 16.98 -25.76
CA ASP A 183 11.13 17.06 -26.08
C ASP A 183 12.00 17.32 -24.82
N ALA A 184 11.41 17.29 -23.62
CA ALA A 184 12.11 17.52 -22.37
C ALA A 184 12.87 16.27 -21.88
N ASP A 185 14.07 16.49 -21.35
CA ASP A 185 14.92 15.42 -20.80
C ASP A 185 14.52 15.00 -19.37
N TYR A 186 13.71 15.83 -18.69
CA TYR A 186 13.17 15.59 -17.35
C TYR A 186 11.78 16.25 -17.23
N GLY A 187 10.98 15.77 -16.28
CA GLY A 187 9.76 16.46 -15.92
C GLY A 187 9.08 15.93 -14.66
N VAL A 188 8.20 16.77 -14.12
CA VAL A 188 7.33 16.48 -12.99
C VAL A 188 5.92 16.21 -13.49
N TYR A 189 5.30 15.13 -13.01
CA TYR A 189 3.95 14.74 -13.36
C TYR A 189 3.06 14.63 -12.12
N VAL A 190 1.76 14.87 -12.30
CA VAL A 190 0.76 14.71 -11.24
C VAL A 190 -0.31 13.73 -11.69
N LEU A 191 -0.54 12.69 -10.89
CA LEU A 191 -1.58 11.69 -11.08
C LEU A 191 -2.70 11.89 -10.07
N ASP A 192 -3.95 11.89 -10.54
CA ASP A 192 -5.14 11.74 -9.67
C ASP A 192 -5.24 10.26 -9.29
N CYS A 193 -4.92 9.95 -8.04
CA CYS A 193 -4.96 8.61 -7.45
C CYS A 193 -6.18 8.44 -6.52
N THR A 194 -7.20 9.29 -6.66
CA THR A 194 -8.40 9.22 -5.82
C THR A 194 -9.21 7.95 -6.16
N PRO A 195 -9.39 7.00 -5.23
CA PRO A 195 -10.13 5.78 -5.51
C PRO A 195 -11.64 6.09 -5.64
N PRO A 196 -12.40 5.22 -6.35
CA PRO A 196 -13.86 5.33 -6.43
C PRO A 196 -14.50 5.27 -5.03
N THR A 197 -15.76 5.69 -4.95
CA THR A 197 -16.53 5.80 -3.70
C THR A 197 -17.66 4.79 -3.64
N GLY A 198 -18.17 4.50 -2.43
CA GLY A 198 -19.32 3.61 -2.26
C GLY A 198 -18.99 2.15 -2.59
N PRO A 199 -19.91 1.38 -3.22
CA PRO A 199 -19.72 -0.05 -3.49
C PRO A 199 -18.51 -0.39 -4.36
N ASP A 200 -18.03 0.57 -5.15
CA ASP A 200 -16.91 0.38 -6.07
C ASP A 200 -15.54 0.66 -5.39
N GLU A 201 -15.51 1.17 -4.14
CA GLU A 201 -14.27 1.41 -3.41
C GLU A 201 -13.57 0.07 -3.09
N PRO A 202 -12.27 -0.11 -3.43
CA PRO A 202 -11.58 -1.37 -3.18
C PRO A 202 -11.54 -1.75 -1.69
N GLU A 203 -11.68 -3.04 -1.38
CA GLU A 203 -11.67 -3.55 0.00
C GLU A 203 -10.41 -3.12 0.78
N SER A 204 -9.24 -3.10 0.13
CA SER A 204 -7.99 -2.64 0.74
C SER A 204 -8.04 -1.15 1.14
N ILE A 205 -8.68 -0.30 0.33
CA ILE A 205 -8.89 1.12 0.64
C ILE A 205 -9.88 1.28 1.79
N GLN A 206 -10.99 0.53 1.77
CA GLN A 206 -11.95 0.55 2.87
C GLN A 206 -11.30 0.16 4.21
N MET A 207 -10.49 -0.92 4.19
CA MET A 207 -9.74 -1.37 5.36
C MET A 207 -8.72 -0.33 5.84
N LEU A 208 -7.94 0.28 4.93
CA LEU A 208 -7.01 1.35 5.29
C LEU A 208 -7.73 2.52 5.97
N ARG A 209 -8.83 2.97 5.37
CA ARG A 209 -9.61 4.11 5.88
C ARG A 209 -10.21 3.82 7.24
N ARG A 210 -10.65 2.59 7.48
CA ARG A 210 -11.13 2.13 8.79
C ARG A 210 -10.01 2.15 9.82
N ASP A 211 -8.86 1.54 9.51
CA ASP A 211 -7.75 1.40 10.46
C ASP A 211 -7.13 2.77 10.78
N VAL A 212 -7.16 3.70 9.81
CA VAL A 212 -6.77 5.10 10.04
C VAL A 212 -7.77 5.84 10.90
N GLN A 213 -9.08 5.69 10.65
CA GLN A 213 -10.10 6.28 11.51
C GLN A 213 -9.92 5.81 12.95
N ALA A 214 -9.63 4.52 13.10
CA ALA A 214 -9.37 3.93 14.39
C ALA A 214 -8.18 4.58 15.11
N THR A 215 -7.07 4.67 14.41
CA THR A 215 -5.85 5.28 14.92
C THR A 215 -6.11 6.69 15.46
N LEU A 216 -6.87 7.50 14.73
CA LEU A 216 -7.24 8.86 15.14
C LEU A 216 -8.16 8.91 16.36
N GLU A 217 -9.18 8.06 16.43
CA GLU A 217 -10.13 8.01 17.55
C GLU A 217 -9.47 7.56 18.85
N PHE A 218 -8.44 6.72 18.76
CA PHE A 218 -7.59 6.33 19.88
C PHE A 218 -6.49 7.36 20.22
N GLY A 219 -6.47 8.51 19.55
CA GLY A 219 -5.52 9.60 19.82
C GLY A 219 -4.08 9.30 19.44
N ALA A 220 -3.86 8.34 18.53
CA ALA A 220 -2.53 8.01 18.01
C ALA A 220 -2.23 8.80 16.73
N ASP A 221 -0.95 9.11 16.53
CA ASP A 221 -0.48 9.85 15.36
C ASP A 221 -0.49 8.98 14.09
N ILE A 222 -0.80 9.62 12.96
CA ILE A 222 -0.74 8.97 11.65
C ILE A 222 0.63 9.16 11.03
N GLU A 223 1.38 8.07 11.00
CA GLU A 223 2.68 8.01 10.32
C GLU A 223 2.59 7.36 8.92
N GLY A 224 3.42 7.83 8.00
CA GLY A 224 3.51 7.30 6.64
C GLY A 224 2.47 7.85 5.67
N SER A 225 2.88 8.03 4.41
CA SER A 225 2.06 8.66 3.37
C SER A 225 0.80 7.88 3.04
N ILE A 226 0.85 6.54 3.04
CA ILE A 226 -0.32 5.69 2.79
C ILE A 226 -1.41 5.95 3.84
N LYS A 227 -1.06 5.95 5.13
CA LYS A 227 -2.04 6.20 6.19
C LYS A 227 -2.55 7.65 6.15
N LYS A 228 -1.69 8.62 5.82
CA LYS A 228 -2.10 10.02 5.60
C LYS A 228 -3.07 10.18 4.43
N ALA A 229 -2.85 9.46 3.33
CA ALA A 229 -3.81 9.39 2.25
C ALA A 229 -5.15 8.77 2.70
N GLY A 230 -5.12 7.70 3.48
CA GLY A 230 -6.32 7.13 4.11
C GLY A 230 -7.08 8.15 4.96
N ALA A 231 -6.36 8.97 5.74
CA ALA A 231 -6.93 10.06 6.54
C ALA A 231 -7.58 11.14 5.68
N ALA A 232 -6.89 11.53 4.59
CA ALA A 232 -7.41 12.48 3.62
C ALA A 232 -8.70 11.96 2.97
N LEU A 233 -8.76 10.68 2.60
CA LEU A 233 -9.98 10.07 2.07
C LEU A 233 -11.12 10.08 3.10
N ASN A 234 -10.85 9.87 4.39
CA ASN A 234 -11.88 10.00 5.44
C ASN A 234 -12.44 11.41 5.57
N LYS A 235 -11.66 12.43 5.22
CA LYS A 235 -12.09 13.83 5.11
C LYS A 235 -12.68 14.17 3.72
N ASN A 236 -12.92 13.15 2.89
CA ASN A 236 -13.39 13.26 1.50
C ASN A 236 -12.50 14.13 0.60
N CYS A 237 -11.18 14.12 0.83
CA CYS A 237 -10.20 14.79 -0.02
C CYS A 237 -9.89 13.97 -1.29
N ARG A 238 -9.36 14.65 -2.31
CA ARG A 238 -8.64 14.00 -3.42
C ARG A 238 -7.25 13.59 -2.99
N THR A 239 -6.75 12.51 -3.58
CA THR A 239 -5.42 11.97 -3.34
C THR A 239 -4.64 12.03 -4.65
N TYR A 240 -3.52 12.74 -4.64
CA TYR A 240 -2.64 12.89 -5.79
C TYR A 240 -1.28 12.24 -5.52
N TYR A 241 -0.64 11.77 -6.58
CA TYR A 241 0.76 11.39 -6.59
C TYR A 241 1.52 12.37 -7.47
N VAL A 242 2.56 12.98 -6.92
CA VAL A 242 3.52 13.82 -7.66
C VAL A 242 4.81 13.03 -7.77
N GLY A 243 5.35 12.93 -8.98
CA GLY A 243 6.62 12.26 -9.21
C GLY A 243 7.42 12.95 -10.29
N MET A 244 8.72 12.69 -10.31
CA MET A 244 9.61 13.12 -11.40
C MET A 244 10.15 11.94 -12.20
N ALA A 245 10.56 12.20 -13.44
CA ALA A 245 11.32 11.25 -14.26
C ALA A 245 12.06 11.94 -15.41
N ALA A 246 13.11 11.29 -15.90
CA ALA A 246 13.77 11.65 -17.17
C ALA A 246 12.87 11.40 -18.41
N ASP A 247 11.96 10.42 -18.33
CA ASP A 247 10.89 10.23 -19.31
C ASP A 247 9.54 10.14 -18.56
N PRO A 248 8.87 11.29 -18.34
CA PRO A 248 7.60 11.32 -17.62
C PRO A 248 6.51 10.50 -18.32
N ALA A 249 6.50 10.42 -19.65
CA ALA A 249 5.47 9.70 -20.38
C ALA A 249 5.61 8.18 -20.18
N ASP A 250 6.82 7.65 -20.34
CA ASP A 250 7.11 6.23 -20.06
C ASP A 250 6.87 5.90 -18.59
N ARG A 251 7.30 6.78 -17.67
CA ARG A 251 7.09 6.59 -16.23
C ARG A 251 5.63 6.52 -15.84
N VAL A 252 4.80 7.44 -16.35
CA VAL A 252 3.34 7.43 -16.14
C VAL A 252 2.73 6.14 -16.69
N GLY A 253 3.12 5.72 -17.89
CA GLY A 253 2.69 4.44 -18.47
C GLY A 253 2.99 3.25 -17.56
N ALA A 254 4.16 3.23 -16.92
CA ALA A 254 4.54 2.17 -16.00
C ALA A 254 3.79 2.21 -14.64
N HIS A 255 3.36 3.40 -14.16
CA HIS A 255 2.42 3.49 -13.02
C HIS A 255 1.06 2.90 -13.38
N ILE A 256 0.53 3.24 -14.55
CA ILE A 256 -0.77 2.76 -15.05
C ILE A 256 -0.78 1.25 -15.25
N ALA A 257 0.29 0.70 -15.84
CA ALA A 257 0.44 -0.74 -16.05
C ALA A 257 0.62 -1.51 -14.72
N GLY A 258 0.77 -0.82 -13.58
CA GLY A 258 1.14 -1.45 -12.30
C GLY A 258 2.47 -2.20 -12.38
N ALA A 259 3.30 -1.85 -13.36
CA ALA A 259 4.54 -2.53 -13.73
C ALA A 259 5.77 -1.88 -13.09
N HIS A 260 5.60 -0.75 -12.38
CA HIS A 260 6.75 -0.07 -11.83
C HIS A 260 7.37 -0.83 -10.65
N LYS A 261 8.65 -1.17 -10.86
CA LYS A 261 9.65 -1.61 -9.88
C LYS A 261 10.08 -0.47 -8.94
N SER A 262 9.26 0.57 -8.74
CA SER A 262 9.62 1.66 -7.84
C SER A 262 9.33 1.25 -6.40
N VAL A 263 10.11 1.81 -5.47
CA VAL A 263 10.00 1.66 -4.01
C VAL A 263 8.67 2.26 -3.48
N THR A 264 7.82 2.79 -4.36
CA THR A 264 6.81 3.78 -3.98
C THR A 264 5.45 3.10 -3.99
N ASP A 265 5.08 2.59 -2.81
CA ASP A 265 3.91 1.78 -2.54
C ASP A 265 2.56 2.47 -2.85
N MET A 266 2.57 3.79 -3.02
CA MET A 266 1.37 4.65 -3.12
C MET A 266 0.50 4.37 -4.36
N THR A 267 1.00 4.58 -5.58
CA THR A 267 0.23 4.42 -6.86
C THR A 267 -0.25 3.00 -7.13
N ASN A 268 0.24 2.09 -6.31
CA ASN A 268 0.11 0.66 -6.39
C ASN A 268 -1.06 0.17 -5.51
N LEU A 269 -1.34 0.89 -4.42
CA LEU A 269 -2.56 0.79 -3.63
C LEU A 269 -3.64 1.75 -4.14
N PHE A 270 -3.24 2.95 -4.56
CA PHE A 270 -4.09 4.01 -5.09
C PHE A 270 -3.87 4.15 -6.60
N SER A 271 -4.52 3.28 -7.38
CA SER A 271 -4.37 3.25 -8.83
C SER A 271 -4.70 4.62 -9.47
N PRO A 272 -3.86 5.12 -10.39
CA PRO A 272 -4.13 6.37 -11.10
C PRO A 272 -5.43 6.31 -11.91
N ALA A 273 -6.26 7.33 -11.77
CA ALA A 273 -7.49 7.55 -12.55
C ALA A 273 -7.30 8.57 -13.68
N ALA A 274 -6.33 9.48 -13.55
CA ALA A 274 -6.01 10.47 -14.56
C ALA A 274 -4.56 10.97 -14.41
N LEU A 275 -3.98 11.37 -15.54
CA LEU A 275 -2.86 12.29 -15.59
C LEU A 275 -3.41 13.72 -15.59
N CYS A 276 -2.99 14.51 -14.61
CA CYS A 276 -3.45 15.88 -14.41
C CYS A 276 -2.45 16.92 -14.89
N GLU A 277 -1.16 16.69 -14.68
CA GLU A 277 -0.11 17.63 -15.06
C GLU A 277 1.14 16.93 -15.59
N LEU A 278 1.82 17.62 -16.50
CA LEU A 278 3.18 17.32 -16.96
C LEU A 278 3.92 18.64 -17.13
N HIS A 279 4.96 18.85 -16.33
CA HIS A 279 5.82 20.03 -16.37
C HIS A 279 7.22 19.64 -16.81
N PRO A 280 7.76 20.21 -17.89
CA PRO A 280 9.11 19.93 -18.35
C PRO A 280 10.14 20.62 -17.45
N CYS A 281 11.26 19.95 -17.23
CA CYS A 281 12.40 20.47 -16.49
C CYS A 281 13.67 20.32 -17.34
N GLU A 282 14.61 21.26 -17.20
CA GLU A 282 15.87 21.22 -17.94
C GLU A 282 16.87 20.25 -17.31
N THR A 283 16.78 20.03 -15.99
CA THR A 283 17.70 19.20 -15.23
C THR A 283 16.98 18.31 -14.22
N ASP A 284 17.69 17.28 -13.74
CA ASP A 284 17.23 16.38 -12.66
C ASP A 284 17.01 17.14 -11.35
N ASP A 285 17.97 18.01 -10.98
CA ASP A 285 17.91 18.83 -9.76
C ASP A 285 16.67 19.76 -9.77
N ASP A 286 16.36 20.37 -10.92
CA ASP A 286 15.17 21.23 -11.05
C ASP A 286 13.88 20.41 -10.91
N ALA A 287 13.86 19.19 -11.45
CA ALA A 287 12.71 18.29 -11.34
C ALA A 287 12.51 17.80 -9.90
N GLU A 288 13.59 17.50 -9.19
CA GLU A 288 13.57 17.06 -7.79
C GLU A 288 13.03 18.17 -6.87
N GLU A 289 13.53 19.41 -7.01
CA GLU A 289 13.03 20.57 -6.26
C GLU A 289 11.55 20.84 -6.57
N LEU A 290 11.16 20.76 -7.85
CA LEU A 290 9.80 21.00 -8.29
C LEU A 290 8.82 19.91 -7.81
N GLU A 291 9.24 18.65 -7.74
CA GLU A 291 8.40 17.55 -7.25
C GLU A 291 7.89 17.82 -5.83
N GLY A 292 8.82 18.10 -4.90
CA GLY A 292 8.48 18.38 -3.50
C GLY A 292 7.63 19.64 -3.36
N LYS A 293 8.04 20.73 -4.02
CA LYS A 293 7.30 21.99 -4.00
C LYS A 293 5.88 21.83 -4.55
N ARG A 294 5.69 21.06 -5.63
CA ARG A 294 4.37 20.86 -6.23
C ARG A 294 3.46 20.03 -5.31
N ALA A 295 4.00 19.02 -4.63
CA ALA A 295 3.24 18.28 -3.64
C ALA A 295 2.80 19.18 -2.46
N ASP A 296 3.69 20.05 -1.98
CA ASP A 296 3.37 21.03 -0.94
C ASP A 296 2.27 22.01 -1.38
N GLU A 297 2.38 22.55 -2.60
CA GLU A 297 1.35 23.43 -3.19
C GLU A 297 -0.02 22.73 -3.23
N ILE A 298 -0.10 21.47 -3.66
CA ILE A 298 -1.35 20.70 -3.68
C ILE A 298 -1.86 20.46 -2.26
N ASN A 299 -0.99 20.20 -1.29
CA ASN A 299 -1.36 20.01 0.12
C ASN A 299 -1.93 21.29 0.76
N THR A 300 -1.68 22.48 0.19
CA THR A 300 -2.35 23.72 0.62
C THR A 300 -3.75 23.92 0.04
N MET A 301 -4.15 23.11 -0.96
CA MET A 301 -5.49 23.18 -1.56
C MET A 301 -6.53 22.53 -0.63
N GLU A 302 -7.69 23.17 -0.51
CA GLU A 302 -8.80 22.61 0.27
C GLU A 302 -9.22 21.25 -0.30
N SER A 303 -9.45 20.26 0.56
CA SER A 303 -9.87 18.91 0.12
C SER A 303 -8.90 18.22 -0.86
N ALA A 304 -7.60 18.48 -0.75
CA ALA A 304 -6.56 17.79 -1.50
C ALA A 304 -5.48 17.21 -0.57
N PHE A 305 -4.86 16.12 -1.01
CA PHE A 305 -3.66 15.56 -0.42
C PHE A 305 -2.76 15.08 -1.56
N ALA A 306 -1.47 15.41 -1.50
CA ALA A 306 -0.45 14.95 -2.43
C ALA A 306 0.67 14.23 -1.70
N HIS A 307 1.05 13.08 -2.25
CA HIS A 307 2.27 12.37 -1.92
C HIS A 307 3.34 12.66 -2.98
N SER A 308 4.57 12.89 -2.53
CA SER A 308 5.79 12.88 -3.34
C SER A 308 6.84 12.08 -2.60
N ASP A 309 7.76 11.47 -3.34
CA ASP A 309 8.86 10.71 -2.76
C ASP A 309 9.97 11.63 -2.18
N GLN A 310 9.87 12.94 -2.45
CA GLN A 310 10.73 14.03 -1.98
C GLN A 310 10.11 14.92 -0.91
N LEU A 311 8.96 14.55 -0.34
CA LEU A 311 8.30 15.37 0.69
C LEU A 311 9.26 15.68 1.84
N SER A 312 9.49 16.98 2.06
CA SER A 312 10.24 17.46 3.21
C SER A 312 9.44 17.20 4.49
N VAL A 313 10.15 16.90 5.59
CA VAL A 313 9.57 16.55 6.91
C VAL A 313 8.63 17.64 7.45
N ASP A 314 8.73 18.87 6.96
CA ASP A 314 8.04 20.05 7.52
C ASP A 314 6.58 20.22 7.02
N ALA A 315 6.17 19.61 5.91
CA ALA A 315 4.82 19.79 5.34
C ALA A 315 3.72 18.95 6.03
N LEU A 316 4.10 18.14 7.02
CA LEU A 316 3.26 17.12 7.62
C LEU A 316 2.59 17.52 8.95
N GLU A 317 2.85 18.73 9.45
CA GLU A 317 2.37 19.19 10.76
C GLU A 317 0.94 19.79 10.77
N HIS A 318 0.22 19.79 9.64
CA HIS A 318 -1.06 20.52 9.51
C HIS A 318 -2.27 19.73 8.96
N LEU A 319 -2.25 18.39 9.01
CA LEU A 319 -3.43 17.55 8.74
C LEU A 319 -4.09 17.05 10.02
#